data_AF-A0A143X383-F1
#
_entry.id   AF-A0A143X383-F1
#
_cell.length_a   1.000
_cell.length_b   1.000
_cell.length_c   1.000
_cell.angle_alpha   90.00
_cell.angle_beta   90.00
_cell.angle_gamma   90.00
#
_symmetry.space_group_name_H-M   'P 1'
#
loop_
_entity.id
_entity.type
_entity.pdbx_description
1 polymer ?
#
loop_
_entity_poly.entity_id
_entity_poly.type
_entity_poly.pdbx_seq_one_letter_code
_entity_poly.pdbx_strand_id
1 'polypeptide(L)'
;MDTKELNEKLLKQMRDEQDHYREWLVSLSPEDILHHAYEYAVREDILASLGWMDLEDNLAQTLLDCDKPLQDIYDRWENLETSYMEIIWDTIQQQAKDAEKLKENDEMTM
;
A
#
# COMPACT_ATOMS: atom_id res chain seq x y z
N MET A 1 -15.31 -7.70 25.75
CA MET A 1 -15.42 -8.20 24.37
C MET A 1 -14.43 -9.33 24.21
N ASP A 2 -14.71 -10.28 23.31
CA ASP A 2 -13.72 -11.27 22.87
C ASP A 2 -12.72 -10.61 21.91
N THR A 3 -11.48 -11.11 21.84
CA THR A 3 -10.41 -10.64 20.94
C THR A 3 -10.90 -10.52 19.51
N LYS A 4 -11.64 -11.53 19.06
CA LYS A 4 -12.21 -11.57 17.72
C LYS A 4 -13.23 -10.44 17.50
N GLU A 5 -14.05 -10.15 18.50
CA GLU A 5 -15.06 -9.09 18.41
C GLU A 5 -14.41 -7.70 18.31
N LEU A 6 -13.28 -7.47 18.99
CA LEU A 6 -12.52 -6.22 18.88
C LEU A 6 -11.92 -6.05 17.48
N ASN A 7 -11.30 -7.11 16.94
CA ASN A 7 -10.73 -7.08 15.59
C ASN A 7 -11.79 -6.92 14.50
N GLU A 8 -12.95 -7.58 14.63
CA GLU A 8 -14.08 -7.40 13.72
C GLU A 8 -14.61 -5.95 13.75
N LYS A 9 -14.66 -5.31 14.93
CA LYS A 9 -15.03 -3.89 15.03
C LYS A 9 -14.00 -2.97 14.42
N LEU A 10 -12.71 -3.23 14.66
CA LEU A 10 -11.62 -2.43 14.10
C LEU A 10 -11.60 -2.53 12.57
N LEU A 11 -11.71 -3.75 12.04
CA LEU A 11 -11.79 -3.99 10.61
C LEU A 11 -12.99 -3.27 10.00
N LYS A 12 -14.14 -3.27 10.68
CA LYS A 12 -15.31 -2.51 10.23
C LYS A 12 -15.03 -1.00 10.19
N GLN A 13 -14.47 -0.42 11.25
CA GLN A 13 -14.13 1.00 11.30
C GLN A 13 -13.17 1.41 10.17
N MET A 14 -12.12 0.62 9.93
CA MET A 14 -11.16 0.88 8.85
C MET A 14 -11.78 0.68 7.45
N ARG A 15 -12.72 -0.25 7.29
CA ARG A 15 -13.49 -0.40 6.03
C ARG A 15 -14.40 0.80 5.78
N ASP A 16 -15.10 1.28 6.80
CA ASP A 16 -15.93 2.48 6.70
C ASP A 16 -15.06 3.70 6.31
N GLU A 17 -13.86 3.81 6.88
CA GLU A 17 -12.87 4.84 6.50
C GLU A 17 -12.42 4.72 5.04
N GLN A 18 -12.12 3.49 4.58
CA GLN A 18 -11.74 3.21 3.19
C GLN A 18 -12.88 3.49 2.20
N ASP A 19 -14.12 3.18 2.55
CA ASP A 19 -15.28 3.47 1.71
C ASP A 19 -15.46 4.99 1.55
N HIS A 20 -15.28 5.78 2.61
CA HIS A 20 -15.27 7.25 2.50
C HIS A 20 -14.11 7.77 1.65
N TYR A 21 -12.91 7.20 1.78
CA TYR A 21 -11.78 7.54 0.91
C TYR A 21 -12.09 7.20 -0.55
N ARG A 22 -12.71 6.05 -0.83
CA ARG A 22 -13.15 5.64 -2.17
C ARG A 22 -14.20 6.59 -2.74
N GLU A 23 -15.21 6.97 -1.95
CA GLU A 23 -16.25 7.92 -2.35
C GLU A 23 -15.66 9.27 -2.76
N TRP A 24 -14.68 9.76 -2.00
CA TRP A 24 -13.92 10.95 -2.37
C TRP A 24 -13.09 10.71 -3.64
N LEU A 25 -12.37 9.60 -3.73
CA LEU A 25 -11.49 9.27 -4.85
C LEU A 25 -12.25 9.23 -6.19
N VAL A 26 -13.42 8.59 -6.23
CA VAL A 26 -14.25 8.51 -7.45
C VAL A 26 -14.89 9.84 -7.86
N SER A 27 -14.83 10.86 -6.99
CA SER A 27 -15.26 12.22 -7.31
C SER A 27 -14.18 13.04 -8.04
N LEU A 28 -12.93 12.56 -8.05
CA LEU A 28 -11.79 13.24 -8.66
C LEU A 28 -11.71 12.99 -10.17
N SER A 29 -10.82 13.74 -10.85
CA SER A 29 -10.52 13.48 -12.26
C SER A 29 -9.74 12.17 -12.42
N PRO A 30 -9.76 11.52 -13.61
CA PRO A 30 -8.93 10.34 -13.85
C PRO A 30 -7.43 10.57 -13.60
N GLU A 31 -6.91 11.76 -13.88
CA GLU A 31 -5.51 12.12 -13.63
C GLU A 31 -5.22 12.16 -12.13
N ASP A 32 -6.10 12.79 -11.35
CA ASP A 32 -5.97 12.85 -9.89
C ASP A 32 -6.11 11.46 -9.24
N ILE A 33 -6.99 10.60 -9.77
CA ILE A 33 -7.13 9.22 -9.30
C ILE A 33 -5.80 8.46 -9.43
N LEU A 34 -5.03 8.68 -10.49
CA LEU A 34 -3.73 8.02 -10.67
C LEU A 34 -2.73 8.41 -9.58
N HIS A 35 -2.79 9.64 -9.06
CA HIS A 35 -1.92 10.07 -7.96
C HIS A 35 -2.22 9.36 -6.64
N HIS A 36 -3.44 8.85 -6.47
CA HIS A 36 -3.90 8.18 -5.24
C HIS A 36 -4.04 6.66 -5.38
N ALA A 37 -3.86 6.12 -6.59
CA ALA A 37 -4.01 4.69 -6.86
C ALA A 37 -3.06 3.83 -6.02
N TYR A 38 -1.86 4.36 -5.74
CA TYR A 38 -0.87 3.68 -4.91
C TYR A 38 -1.34 3.56 -3.45
N GLU A 39 -1.65 4.70 -2.83
CA GLU A 39 -2.20 4.74 -1.47
C GLU A 39 -3.42 3.84 -1.34
N TYR A 40 -4.36 3.94 -2.29
CA TYR A 40 -5.56 3.14 -2.30
C TYR A 40 -5.27 1.63 -2.25
N ALA A 41 -4.32 1.16 -3.07
CA ALA A 41 -3.95 -0.26 -3.11
C ALA A 41 -3.34 -0.73 -1.78
N VAL A 42 -2.43 0.05 -1.20
CA VAL A 42 -1.80 -0.26 0.09
C VAL A 42 -2.81 -0.29 1.22
N ARG A 43 -3.77 0.65 1.24
CA ARG A 43 -4.86 0.66 2.22
C ARG A 43 -5.70 -0.62 2.17
N GLU A 44 -5.98 -1.14 0.97
CA GLU A 44 -6.66 -2.44 0.81
C GLU A 44 -5.80 -3.61 1.32
N ASP A 45 -4.48 -3.58 1.13
CA ASP A 45 -3.56 -4.60 1.66
C ASP A 45 -3.47 -4.59 3.19
N ILE A 46 -3.52 -3.39 3.81
CA ILE A 46 -3.62 -3.24 5.27
C ILE A 46 -4.92 -3.87 5.77
N LEU A 47 -6.06 -3.56 5.13
CA LEU A 47 -7.36 -4.16 5.47
C LEU A 47 -7.37 -5.67 5.31
N ALA A 48 -6.78 -6.18 4.22
CA ALA A 48 -6.64 -7.61 3.99
C ALA A 48 -5.83 -8.26 5.12
N SER A 49 -4.71 -7.66 5.50
CA SER A 49 -3.85 -8.16 6.59
C SER A 49 -4.62 -8.29 7.91
N LEU A 50 -5.40 -7.27 8.29
CA LEU A 50 -6.25 -7.30 9.48
C LEU A 50 -7.45 -8.26 9.34
N GLY A 51 -7.88 -8.58 8.12
CA GLY A 51 -8.89 -9.59 7.86
C GLY A 51 -8.39 -11.03 8.05
N TRP A 52 -7.08 -11.26 7.95
CA TRP A 52 -6.45 -12.58 8.13
C TRP A 52 -5.84 -12.78 9.52
N MET A 53 -5.50 -11.70 10.21
CA MET A 53 -4.74 -11.71 11.46
C MET A 53 -5.46 -10.89 12.53
N ASP A 54 -5.56 -11.43 13.74
CA ASP A 54 -6.08 -10.71 14.89
C ASP A 54 -4.93 -10.06 15.68
N LEU A 55 -5.14 -8.82 16.11
CA LEU A 55 -4.32 -8.13 17.10
C LEU A 55 -4.72 -8.55 18.53
N GLU A 56 -3.79 -8.39 19.47
CA GLU A 56 -4.10 -8.45 20.90
C GLU A 56 -5.13 -7.37 21.28
N ASP A 57 -6.00 -7.67 22.24
CA ASP A 57 -7.14 -6.83 22.65
C ASP A 57 -6.76 -5.36 22.92
N ASN A 58 -5.64 -5.15 23.62
CA ASN A 58 -5.16 -3.81 23.97
C ASN A 58 -4.73 -3.01 22.72
N LEU A 59 -4.11 -3.67 21.74
CA LEU A 59 -3.69 -3.05 20.50
C LEU A 59 -4.89 -2.72 19.61
N ALA A 60 -5.83 -3.67 19.48
CA ALA A 60 -7.07 -3.45 18.74
C ALA A 60 -7.89 -2.30 19.34
N GLN A 61 -8.02 -2.25 20.67
CA GLN A 61 -8.71 -1.15 21.35
C GLN A 61 -8.01 0.20 21.16
N THR A 62 -6.67 0.22 21.20
CA THR A 62 -5.91 1.46 20.97
C THR A 62 -6.17 2.04 19.58
N LEU A 63 -6.24 1.18 18.55
CA LEU A 63 -6.55 1.63 17.18
C LEU A 63 -8.02 2.00 17.00
N LEU A 64 -8.95 1.33 17.68
CA LEU A 64 -10.36 1.70 17.69
C LEU A 64 -10.59 3.11 18.25
N ASP A 65 -9.76 3.53 19.20
CA ASP A 65 -9.83 4.86 19.80
C ASP A 65 -9.26 5.97 18.89
N CYS A 66 -8.59 5.62 17.77
CA CYS A 66 -8.14 6.57 16.75
C CYS A 66 -9.31 7.02 15.84
N ASP A 67 -9.25 8.27 15.36
CA ASP A 67 -10.23 8.81 14.40
C ASP A 67 -10.08 8.19 13.00
N LYS A 68 -8.83 8.05 12.53
CA LYS A 68 -8.48 7.52 11.19
C LYS A 68 -7.39 6.46 11.25
N PRO A 69 -7.66 5.31 11.91
CA PRO A 69 -6.63 4.28 12.11
C PRO A 69 -6.04 3.76 10.80
N LEU A 70 -6.80 3.71 9.69
CA LEU A 70 -6.26 3.23 8.41
C LEU A 70 -5.28 4.23 7.80
N GLN A 71 -5.60 5.53 7.81
CA GLN A 71 -4.66 6.59 7.43
C GLN A 71 -3.40 6.56 8.29
N ASP A 72 -3.55 6.50 9.61
CA ASP A 72 -2.41 6.53 10.54
C ASP A 72 -1.44 5.35 10.29
N ILE A 73 -1.97 4.17 9.97
CA ILE A 73 -1.18 3.00 9.62
C ILE A 73 -0.50 3.19 8.26
N TYR A 74 -1.22 3.70 7.25
CA TYR A 74 -0.66 4.00 5.94
C TYR A 74 0.52 4.99 6.05
N ASP A 75 0.32 6.13 6.70
CA ASP A 75 1.35 7.17 6.87
C ASP A 75 2.58 6.61 7.59
N ARG A 76 2.37 5.73 8.58
CA ARG A 76 3.47 5.05 9.27
C ARG A 76 4.23 4.08 8.35
N TRP A 77 3.52 3.35 7.49
CA TRP A 77 4.08 2.34 6.60
C TRP A 77 4.80 2.95 5.39
N GLU A 78 4.21 3.97 4.76
CA GLU A 78 4.76 4.63 3.55
C GLU A 78 6.17 5.18 3.81
N ASN A 79 6.39 5.73 5.01
CA ASN A 79 7.71 6.22 5.43
C ASN A 79 8.78 5.11 5.59
N LEU A 80 8.39 3.84 5.68
CA LEU A 80 9.29 2.70 5.78
C LEU A 80 9.63 2.09 4.41
N GLU A 81 8.87 2.42 3.37
CA GLU A 81 9.01 1.84 2.05
C GLU A 81 10.11 2.53 1.23
N THR A 82 11.35 2.39 1.71
CA THR A 82 12.51 3.02 1.08
C THR A 82 13.21 2.11 0.07
N SER A 83 13.15 0.79 0.27
CA SER A 83 13.90 -0.18 -0.53
C SER A 83 13.26 -0.50 -1.89
N TYR A 84 11.94 -0.33 -2.05
CA TYR A 84 11.26 -0.63 -3.31
C TYR A 84 11.77 0.24 -4.47
N MET A 85 11.95 1.54 -4.22
CA MET A 85 12.47 2.47 -5.21
C MET A 85 13.93 2.17 -5.59
N GLU A 86 14.74 1.71 -4.64
CA GLU A 86 16.11 1.25 -4.91
C GLU A 86 16.09 0.01 -5.82
N ILE A 87 15.21 -0.96 -5.55
CA ILE A 87 15.04 -2.16 -6.38
C ILE A 87 14.57 -1.78 -7.79
N ILE A 88 13.63 -0.84 -7.93
CA ILE A 88 13.21 -0.31 -9.24
C ILE A 88 14.42 0.28 -9.96
N TRP A 89 15.21 1.10 -9.29
CA TRP A 89 16.37 1.75 -9.89
C TRP A 89 17.43 0.73 -10.34
N ASP A 90 17.73 -0.26 -9.51
CA ASP A 90 18.63 -1.35 -9.87
C ASP A 90 18.09 -2.16 -11.06
N THR A 91 16.79 -2.40 -11.12
CA THR A 91 16.13 -3.07 -12.25
C THR A 91 16.29 -2.26 -13.55
N ILE A 92 16.10 -0.94 -13.49
CA ILE A 92 16.32 -0.03 -14.62
C ILE A 92 17.77 -0.13 -15.10
N GLN A 93 18.74 -0.10 -14.17
CA GLN A 93 20.15 -0.20 -14.53
C GLN A 93 20.51 -1.54 -15.18
N GLN A 94 19.97 -2.64 -14.66
CA GLN A 94 20.20 -3.97 -15.22
C GLN A 94 19.64 -4.06 -16.64
N GLN A 95 18.39 -3.62 -16.84
CA GLN A 95 17.76 -3.59 -18.15
C GLN A 95 18.55 -2.73 -19.16
N ALA A 96 19.06 -1.58 -18.72
CA ALA A 96 19.90 -0.73 -19.57
C ALA A 96 21.21 -1.41 -19.98
N LYS A 97 21.90 -2.06 -19.02
CA LYS A 97 23.15 -2.80 -19.28
C LYS A 97 22.93 -3.96 -20.24
N ASP A 98 21.82 -4.68 -20.12
CA ASP A 98 21.52 -5.81 -20.98
C ASP A 98 21.14 -5.36 -22.40
N ALA A 99 20.42 -4.24 -22.53
CA ALA A 99 20.13 -3.63 -23.83
C ALA A 99 21.39 -3.11 -24.54
N GLU A 100 22.39 -2.61 -23.82
CA GLU A 100 23.68 -2.16 -24.37
C GLU A 100 24.49 -3.33 -24.93
N LYS A 101 24.65 -4.42 -24.16
CA LYS A 101 25.37 -5.63 -24.59
C LYS A 101 24.76 -6.24 -25.86
N LEU A 102 23.44 -6.21 -26.00
CA LEU A 102 22.76 -6.73 -27.19
C LEU A 102 23.14 -5.93 -28.45
N LYS A 103 23.20 -4.60 -28.34
CA LYS A 103 23.63 -3.74 -29.47
C LYS A 103 25.07 -4.00 -29.87
N GLU A 104 25.98 -4.13 -28.90
CA GLU A 104 27.40 -4.41 -29.17
C GLU A 104 27.59 -5.77 -29.88
N ASN A 105 26.83 -6.80 -29.48
CA ASN A 105 26.89 -8.11 -30.11
C ASN A 105 26.33 -8.12 -31.54
N ASP A 106 25.25 -7.37 -31.79
CA ASP A 106 24.67 -7.20 -33.13
C ASP A 106 25.63 -6.43 -34.07
N GLU A 107 26.36 -5.43 -33.57
CA GLU A 107 27.38 -4.70 -34.34
C GLU A 107 28.63 -5.54 -34.63
N MET A 108 29.01 -6.47 -33.75
CA MET A 108 30.14 -7.39 -33.99
C MET A 108 29.82 -8.55 -34.94
N THR A 109 28.54 -8.83 -35.20
CA THR A 109 28.09 -9.93 -36.07
C THR A 109 27.70 -9.49 -37.48
N MET A 110 27.78 -8.18 -37.79
CA MET A 110 27.69 -7.61 -39.14
C MET A 110 29.08 -7.40 -39.77
#